data_AF-A0A512N4C9-F1
#
_entry.id   AF-A0A512N4C9-F1
#
_cell.length_a   1.000
_cell.length_b   1.000
_cell.length_c   1.000
_cell.angle_alpha   90.00
_cell.angle_beta   90.00
_cell.angle_gamma   90.00
#
_symmetry.space_group_name_H-M   'P 1'
#
loop_
_entity.id
_entity.type
_entity.pdbx_description
1 polymer ?
#
loop_
_entity_poly.entity_id
_entity_poly.type
_entity_poly.pdbx_seq_one_letter_code
_entity_poly.pdbx_strand_id
1 'polypeptide(L)' 'MPRTATLAIIASALSMLTAACGDTPGQRAVTGGANGAASGAVVGSTVGAPLGGAVVGGLGGAAIGAATTPRNDYYGSGY' A
#
# COMPACT_ATOMS: atom_id res chain seq x y z
N MET A 1 7.99 -3.28 25.76
CA MET A 1 7.81 -3.81 24.39
C MET A 1 7.89 -2.68 23.32
N PRO A 2 8.98 -1.87 23.24
CA PRO A 2 9.10 -0.86 22.19
C PRO A 2 9.86 -1.37 20.94
N ARG A 3 10.76 -2.34 21.12
CA ARG A 3 11.69 -2.80 20.07
C ARG A 3 10.98 -3.41 18.86
N THR A 4 9.90 -4.14 19.10
CA THR A 4 9.07 -4.72 18.04
C THR A 4 8.30 -3.65 17.25
N ALA A 5 7.79 -2.62 17.93
CA ALA A 5 7.15 -1.48 17.28
C ALA A 5 8.15 -0.67 16.43
N THR A 6 9.35 -0.43 16.95
CA THR A 6 10.43 0.21 16.19
C THR A 6 10.82 -0.60 14.95
N LEU A 7 10.95 -1.92 15.07
CA LEU A 7 11.24 -2.81 13.94
C LEU A 7 10.11 -2.82 12.89
N ALA A 8 8.85 -2.80 13.32
CA ALA A 8 7.69 -2.73 12.41
C ALA A 8 7.64 -1.38 11.67
N ILE A 9 7.95 -0.27 12.34
CA ILE A 9 8.03 1.06 11.73
C ILE A 9 9.17 1.10 10.70
N ILE A 10 10.34 0.56 11.05
CA ILE A 10 11.50 0.50 10.15
C ILE A 10 11.19 -0.38 8.92
N ALA A 11 10.56 -1.54 9.10
CA ALA A 11 10.15 -2.41 8.00
C ALA A 11 9.07 -1.76 7.10
N SER A 12 8.14 -1.02 7.69
CA SER A 12 7.16 -0.23 6.93
C SER A 12 7.81 0.92 6.15
N ALA A 13 8.82 1.57 6.74
CA ALA A 13 9.58 2.63 6.06
C ALA A 13 10.44 2.06 4.92
N LEU A 14 11.08 0.91 5.11
CA LEU A 14 11.85 0.22 4.07
C LEU A 14 10.96 -0.27 2.93
N SER A 15 9.77 -0.78 3.23
CA SER A 15 8.80 -1.20 2.20
C SER A 15 8.20 -0.01 1.46
N MET A 16 8.02 1.14 2.11
CA MET A 16 7.68 2.39 1.41
C MET A 16 8.83 2.90 0.54
N LEU A 17 10.08 2.76 0.99
CA LEU A 17 11.27 3.14 0.22
C LEU A 17 11.49 2.21 -0.99
N THR A 18 11.18 0.91 -0.87
CA THR A 18 11.22 -0.02 -2.01
C THR A 18 10.02 0.16 -2.94
N ALA A 19 8.84 0.52 -2.42
CA ALA A 19 7.67 0.89 -3.22
C ALA A 19 7.88 2.22 -3.96
N ALA A 20 8.73 3.11 -3.44
CA ALA A 20 9.16 4.30 -4.14
C ALA A 20 10.01 3.98 -5.38
N CYS A 21 10.71 2.83 -5.40
CA CYS A 21 11.42 2.28 -6.56
C CYS A 21 10.51 1.48 -7.51
N GLY A 22 9.21 1.38 -7.20
CA GLY A 22 8.21 0.87 -8.15
C GLY A 22 7.97 1.90 -9.24
N ASP A 23 8.62 1.72 -10.38
CA ASP A 23 8.45 2.55 -11.58
C ASP A 23 7.08 2.33 -12.24
N THR A 24 6.41 1.22 -11.93
CA THR A 24 5.14 0.83 -12.57
C THR A 24 3.90 1.09 -11.71
N PRO A 25 2.78 1.51 -12.33
CA PRO A 25 1.54 1.78 -11.61
C PRO A 25 0.94 0.53 -10.95
N GLY A 26 1.15 -0.65 -11.53
CA GLY A 26 0.70 -1.92 -10.97
C GLY A 26 1.38 -2.26 -9.64
N GLN A 27 2.70 -2.10 -9.54
CA GLN A 27 3.43 -2.40 -8.30
C GLN A 27 3.01 -1.46 -7.17
N ARG A 28 2.88 -0.16 -7.44
CA ARG A 28 2.42 0.80 -6.43
C ARG A 28 0.96 0.57 -6.02
N ALA A 29 0.09 0.17 -6.97
CA ALA A 29 -1.29 -0.22 -6.66
C ALA A 29 -1.35 -1.48 -5.77
N VAL A 30 -0.57 -2.51 -6.08
CA VAL A 30 -0.54 -3.75 -5.28
C VAL A 30 0.01 -3.48 -3.89
N THR A 31 1.09 -2.71 -3.75
CA THR A 31 1.66 -2.37 -2.45
C THR A 31 0.74 -1.45 -1.64
N GLY A 32 0.15 -0.43 -2.27
CA GLY A 32 -0.83 0.45 -1.63
C GLY A 32 -2.06 -0.33 -1.17
N GLY A 33 -2.54 -1.27 -1.98
CA GLY A 33 -3.69 -2.10 -1.64
C GLY A 33 -3.40 -3.13 -0.54
N ALA A 34 -2.22 -3.76 -0.54
CA ALA A 34 -1.83 -4.67 0.53
C ALA A 34 -1.72 -3.94 1.88
N ASN A 35 -1.05 -2.78 1.91
CA ASN A 35 -0.91 -1.99 3.14
C ASN A 35 -2.24 -1.41 3.59
N GLY A 36 -3.03 -0.88 2.66
CA GLY A 36 -4.37 -0.38 2.93
C GLY A 36 -5.30 -1.47 3.46
N ALA A 37 -5.21 -2.70 2.95
CA ALA A 37 -5.99 -3.82 3.45
C ALA A 37 -5.54 -4.25 4.86
N ALA A 38 -4.22 -4.31 5.11
CA ALA A 38 -3.69 -4.67 6.41
C ALA A 38 -4.09 -3.65 7.50
N SER A 39 -3.85 -2.37 7.24
CA SER A 39 -4.22 -1.28 8.15
C SER A 39 -5.74 -1.12 8.27
N GLY A 40 -6.47 -1.26 7.16
CA GLY A 40 -7.92 -1.27 7.11
C GLY A 40 -8.55 -2.42 7.90
N ALA A 41 -7.94 -3.61 7.90
CA ALA A 41 -8.40 -4.74 8.73
C ALA A 41 -8.22 -4.45 10.22
N VAL A 42 -7.09 -3.87 10.61
CA VAL A 42 -6.80 -3.47 12.00
C VAL A 42 -7.82 -2.45 12.47
N VAL A 43 -8.08 -1.39 11.70
CA VAL A 43 -9.09 -0.37 12.05
C VAL A 43 -10.49 -0.96 12.00
N GLY A 44 -10.83 -1.73 10.96
CA GLY A 44 -12.13 -2.39 10.80
C GLY A 44 -12.47 -3.35 11.94
N SER A 45 -11.45 -4.01 12.52
CA SER A 45 -11.63 -4.86 13.69
C SER A 45 -12.13 -4.09 14.93
N THR A 46 -11.80 -2.81 15.06
CA THR A 46 -12.29 -1.95 16.17
C THR A 46 -13.78 -1.66 16.09
N VAL A 47 -14.37 -1.80 14.89
CA VAL A 47 -15.79 -1.54 14.62
C VAL A 47 -16.56 -2.84 14.31
N GLY A 48 -15.94 -4.01 14.55
CA GLY A 48 -16.55 -5.32 14.30
C GLY A 48 -16.63 -5.74 12.83
N ALA A 49 -15.98 -5.00 11.92
CA ALA A 49 -15.98 -5.23 10.48
C ALA A 49 -14.56 -5.33 9.90
N PRO A 50 -13.74 -6.32 10.32
CA PRO A 50 -12.35 -6.45 9.87
C PRO A 50 -12.25 -6.65 8.35
N LEU A 51 -13.14 -7.48 7.77
CA LEU A 51 -13.17 -7.69 6.32
C LEU A 51 -13.63 -6.44 5.57
N GLY A 52 -14.62 -5.72 6.09
CA GLY A 52 -15.10 -4.46 5.50
C GLY A 52 -13.99 -3.40 5.47
N GLY A 53 -13.30 -3.23 6.60
CA GLY A 53 -12.14 -2.33 6.68
C GLY A 53 -10.99 -2.75 5.77
N ALA A 54 -10.71 -4.06 5.65
CA ALA A 54 -9.68 -4.57 4.75
C ALA A 54 -10.00 -4.30 3.28
N VAL A 55 -11.25 -4.51 2.86
CA VAL A 55 -11.68 -4.27 1.47
C VAL A 55 -11.62 -2.78 1.15
N VAL A 56 -12.17 -1.92 2.02
CA VAL A 56 -12.19 -0.46 1.81
C VAL A 56 -10.77 0.10 1.81
N GLY A 57 -9.96 -0.30 2.80
CA GLY A 57 -8.57 0.13 2.90
C GLY A 57 -7.73 -0.40 1.73
N GLY A 58 -7.94 -1.64 1.30
CA GLY A 58 -7.21 -2.22 0.17
C GLY A 58 -7.56 -1.60 -1.17
N LEU A 59 -8.84 -1.36 -1.43
CA LEU A 59 -9.25 -0.67 -2.66
C LEU A 59 -8.79 0.79 -2.67
N GLY A 60 -8.95 1.50 -1.55
CA GLY A 60 -8.50 2.89 -1.42
C GLY A 60 -6.98 3.01 -1.55
N GLY A 61 -6.24 2.14 -0.87
CA GLY A 61 -4.78 2.10 -0.93
C GLY A 61 -4.26 1.75 -2.33
N ALA A 62 -4.93 0.84 -3.05
CA ALA A 62 -4.56 0.51 -4.43
C ALA A 62 -4.83 1.66 -5.39
N ALA A 63 -5.97 2.33 -5.26
CA ALA A 63 -6.32 3.50 -6.08
C ALA A 63 -5.32 4.65 -5.86
N ILE A 64 -4.97 4.94 -4.61
CA ILE A 64 -3.98 5.98 -4.27
C ILE A 64 -2.59 5.57 -4.78
N GLY A 65 -2.20 4.30 -4.63
CA GLY A 65 -0.94 3.78 -5.16
C GLY A 65 -0.83 3.92 -6.68
N ALA A 66 -1.88 3.58 -7.41
CA ALA A 66 -1.95 3.78 -8.87
C ALA A 66 -1.90 5.27 -9.24
N ALA A 67 -2.68 6.11 -8.55
CA ALA A 67 -2.82 7.53 -8.86
C ALA A 67 -1.57 8.36 -8.55
N THR A 68 -0.79 7.96 -7.54
CA THR A 68 0.45 8.63 -7.13
C THR A 68 1.68 8.14 -7.87
N THR A 69 1.52 7.17 -8.78
CA THR A 69 2.61 6.71 -9.63
C THR A 69 3.00 7.83 -10.61
N PRO A 70 4.28 8.22 -10.67
CA PRO A 70 4.73 9.15 -11.70
C PRO A 70 4.50 8.52 -13.07
N ARG A 71 3.69 9.17 -13.92
CA ARG A 71 3.56 8.78 -15.33
C ARG A 71 4.90 9.04 -16.00
N ASN A 72 5.69 7.99 -16.21
CA ASN A 72 6.77 8.06 -17.18
C ASN A 72 6.13 7.76 -18.54
N ASP A 73 5.66 8.80 -19.25
CA ASP A 73 5.02 8.73 -20.57
C ASP A 73 5.94 8.13 -21.69
N TYR A 74 7.06 7.50 -21.34
CA TYR A 74 8.04 6.89 -22.25
C TYR A 74 7.88 5.37 -22.48
N TYR A 75 6.95 4.69 -21.80
CA TYR A 75 6.73 3.24 -21.96
C TYR A 75 5.34 2.92 -22.56
N GLY A 76 4.92 3.73 -23.53
CA GLY A 76 3.62 3.61 -24.21
C GLY A 76 3.71 3.51 -25.75
N SER A 77 4.90 3.22 -26.27
CA SER A 77 5.09 2.94 -27.71
C SER A 77 6.05 1.77 -27.90
N GLY A 78 5.53 0.56 -27.73
CA GLY A 78 6.21 -0.65 -28.19
C GLY A 78 5.92 -1.85 -27.31
N TYR A 79 5.33 -2.86 -27.96
CA TYR A 79 5.11 -4.27 -27.56
C TYR A 79 4.12 -4.55 -26.41
#